data_AF-A0A197JME6-F1
#
_entry.id   AF-A0A197JME6-F1
#
_cell.length_a   1.000
_cell.length_b   1.000
_cell.length_c   1.000
_cell.angle_alpha   90.00
_cell.angle_beta   90.00
_cell.angle_gamma   90.00
#
_symmetry.space_group_name_H-M   'P 1'
#
loop_
_entity.id
_entity.type
_entity.pdbx_description
1 polymer ?
#
loop_
_entity_poly.entity_id
_entity_poly.type
_entity_poly.pdbx_seq_one_letter_code
_entity_poly.pdbx_strand_id
1 'polypeptide(L)'
;MADHIPSPVEPSPATTPDETTPVGAQSLSSSSSSQTITNDSEPTKPTAKSTHRSRKQQREDDRANWVNGKRPKGYRTPEGREAAEKCKNYKSGVSIPYLTHSCKTYEGVLKHAILGAIRSGGLSYGAKALVNLCLGMLKVMKGKGSFLTVAKDAFTGADALRFGSFFGMFSFLWKLVNNGLTLYRGTDDRINGAIAGAIAGLALFIEAPERRVTFAQQMFIRSMQGVYNAGKYRGQFSFRHGDALLFAIGSAQVMYAYTMHPDTIPKEFFQFMVKTARVPAEALAMNRTRVRGFPLDLKQVRAMVDRFNPTALTLETVANMSETVEALPCAGLHPWVDSCRETNIDRFVGVTKTIFPVYATLNFVPLVVLRMKRLLKDPVNVLSKTTFNTLRSSAFLAVFVALYQTQICTHRNLLNAGWKLGNSKYLYWLFGLVSAVSAIMVEQESRRAELAFYVIPKAADSLYRILYRKNWVKGVRHWEVMTFSFAMSLVMSFYQREEQVLSPFVTKMIYHILGKN
;
A
#
# COMPACT_ATOMS: atom_id res chain seq x y z
N MET A 1 67.68 15.58 -10.80
CA MET A 1 67.20 14.37 -11.51
C MET A 1 65.83 14.73 -12.08
N ALA A 2 65.71 15.59 -13.12
CA ALA A 2 66.12 15.40 -14.53
C ALA A 2 65.42 14.16 -15.13
N ASP A 3 64.59 14.14 -16.19
CA ASP A 3 64.14 15.06 -17.26
C ASP A 3 62.78 14.51 -17.79
N HIS A 4 61.72 15.27 -18.11
CA HIS A 4 61.35 15.96 -19.37
C HIS A 4 61.57 15.26 -20.75
N ILE A 5 60.44 14.92 -21.43
CA ILE A 5 60.08 15.13 -22.88
C ILE A 5 60.68 14.12 -23.92
N PRO A 6 60.14 13.88 -25.17
CA PRO A 6 58.80 13.97 -25.82
C PRO A 6 58.38 12.73 -26.69
N SER A 7 57.18 12.80 -27.32
CA SER A 7 56.78 12.10 -28.58
C SER A 7 57.63 12.48 -29.82
N PRO A 8 57.56 11.75 -30.95
CA PRO A 8 56.79 12.22 -32.14
C PRO A 8 56.20 11.09 -33.05
N VAL A 9 55.01 11.27 -33.66
CA VAL A 9 54.70 11.56 -35.09
C VAL A 9 54.53 10.32 -36.02
N GLU A 10 53.40 10.35 -36.74
CA GLU A 10 52.87 9.62 -37.93
C GLU A 10 53.88 9.28 -39.07
N PRO A 11 53.58 8.41 -40.10
CA PRO A 11 52.36 8.47 -40.94
C PRO A 11 51.80 7.14 -41.58
N SER A 12 50.61 7.27 -42.18
CA SER A 12 49.98 6.41 -43.23
C SER A 12 50.79 6.45 -44.56
N PRO A 13 50.55 5.69 -45.68
CA PRO A 13 49.24 5.27 -46.25
C PRO A 13 49.19 3.94 -47.08
N ALA A 14 48.01 3.69 -47.68
CA ALA A 14 47.80 3.24 -49.07
C ALA A 14 47.42 1.76 -49.40
N THR A 15 46.15 1.60 -49.84
CA THR A 15 45.61 0.91 -51.05
C THR A 15 45.84 -0.58 -51.39
N THR A 16 44.68 -1.24 -51.63
CA THR A 16 44.27 -2.35 -52.55
C THR A 16 45.12 -2.56 -53.83
N PRO A 17 45.01 -3.67 -54.63
CA PRO A 17 43.78 -4.46 -54.95
C PRO A 17 43.92 -5.98 -55.27
N ASP A 18 42.76 -6.60 -55.55
CA ASP A 18 42.41 -7.74 -56.44
C ASP A 18 43.39 -8.89 -56.73
N GLU A 19 42.91 -10.15 -56.72
CA GLU A 19 42.56 -10.91 -57.95
C GLU A 19 42.21 -12.41 -57.68
N THR A 20 41.08 -12.83 -58.26
CA THR A 20 40.79 -14.09 -58.98
C THR A 20 41.01 -15.51 -58.39
N THR A 21 39.89 -16.23 -58.35
CA THR A 21 39.59 -17.68 -58.55
C THR A 21 40.50 -18.44 -59.56
N PRO A 22 40.58 -19.80 -59.57
CA PRO A 22 39.58 -20.67 -60.26
C PRO A 22 39.38 -22.15 -59.79
N VAL A 23 38.17 -22.69 -60.11
CA VAL A 23 37.84 -24.02 -60.72
C VAL A 23 38.20 -25.33 -59.96
N GLY A 24 37.38 -26.39 -59.89
CA GLY A 24 36.10 -26.74 -60.54
C GLY A 24 35.68 -28.22 -60.35
N ALA A 25 34.83 -28.68 -61.29
CA ALA A 25 34.31 -30.05 -61.57
C ALA A 25 33.19 -30.60 -60.65
N GLN A 26 31.91 -30.66 -61.05
CA GLN A 26 31.19 -31.38 -62.14
C GLN A 26 30.96 -32.89 -61.93
N SER A 27 29.68 -33.30 -61.88
CA SER A 27 29.01 -34.35 -62.71
C SER A 27 27.64 -34.69 -62.08
N LEU A 28 26.48 -34.32 -62.63
CA LEU A 28 25.74 -34.83 -63.82
C LEU A 28 24.75 -35.99 -63.52
N SER A 29 23.45 -35.71 -63.72
CA SER A 29 22.42 -36.50 -64.47
C SER A 29 21.01 -36.17 -63.94
N SER A 30 20.24 -35.30 -64.64
CA SER A 30 19.19 -35.60 -65.65
C SER A 30 18.04 -36.47 -65.08
N SER A 31 16.77 -36.09 -65.09
CA SER A 31 15.98 -35.59 -66.24
C SER A 31 14.62 -34.98 -65.83
N SER A 32 14.22 -33.93 -66.58
CA SER A 32 12.88 -33.41 -66.97
C SER A 32 11.61 -33.90 -66.22
N SER A 33 10.62 -33.07 -65.88
CA SER A 33 9.89 -32.19 -66.83
C SER A 33 9.08 -31.08 -66.14
N SER A 34 8.89 -29.99 -66.90
CA SER A 34 7.74 -29.06 -66.92
C SER A 34 7.77 -27.81 -66.03
N GLN A 35 8.00 -26.71 -66.74
CA GLN A 35 7.97 -25.30 -66.38
C GLN A 35 6.63 -24.86 -65.76
N THR A 36 6.68 -23.99 -64.75
CA THR A 36 5.81 -22.80 -64.63
C THR A 36 6.50 -21.71 -63.79
N ILE A 37 6.89 -20.63 -64.48
CA ILE A 37 7.04 -19.22 -64.08
C ILE A 37 7.08 -18.92 -62.56
N THR A 38 8.26 -18.51 -62.09
CA THR A 38 8.49 -17.85 -60.80
C THR A 38 8.14 -16.36 -60.90
N ASN A 39 7.26 -15.87 -60.02
CA ASN A 39 7.15 -14.46 -59.68
C ASN A 39 7.45 -14.30 -58.18
N ASP A 40 8.22 -13.27 -57.87
CA ASP A 40 8.87 -12.96 -56.60
C ASP A 40 7.93 -12.99 -55.39
N SER A 41 8.43 -13.57 -54.28
CA SER A 41 7.79 -13.48 -52.96
C SER A 41 8.67 -12.68 -52.00
N GLU A 42 8.07 -11.62 -51.47
CA GLU A 42 8.49 -10.79 -50.34
C GLU A 42 9.13 -11.58 -49.18
N PRO A 43 10.11 -11.01 -48.46
CA PRO A 43 10.62 -11.61 -47.24
C PRO A 43 9.54 -11.58 -46.15
N THR A 44 9.07 -12.77 -45.81
CA THR A 44 8.06 -13.03 -44.77
C THR A 44 8.52 -12.52 -43.40
N LYS A 45 7.62 -11.75 -42.76
CA LYS A 45 7.68 -11.41 -41.33
C LYS A 45 7.90 -12.67 -40.48
N PRO A 46 8.80 -12.66 -39.49
CA PRO A 46 8.99 -13.82 -38.62
C PRO A 46 7.72 -14.07 -37.81
N THR A 47 7.16 -15.27 -37.98
CA THR A 47 6.01 -15.78 -37.26
C THR A 47 6.35 -15.94 -35.79
N ALA A 48 5.66 -15.19 -34.93
CA ALA A 48 5.77 -15.28 -33.48
C ALA A 48 5.21 -16.63 -32.98
N LYS A 49 6.08 -17.65 -32.87
CA LYS A 49 5.80 -18.83 -32.05
C LYS A 49 5.85 -18.42 -30.56
N SER A 50 4.68 -18.07 -30.02
CA SER A 50 4.48 -17.83 -28.58
C SER A 50 4.63 -19.14 -27.81
N THR A 51 5.85 -19.50 -27.42
CA THR A 51 6.06 -20.41 -26.29
C THR A 51 5.75 -19.63 -25.01
N HIS A 52 4.69 -20.04 -24.29
CA HIS A 52 4.29 -19.42 -23.03
C HIS A 52 5.28 -19.85 -21.92
N ARG A 53 6.52 -19.34 -21.97
CA ARG A 53 7.58 -19.67 -21.01
C ARG A 53 7.18 -19.19 -19.61
N SER A 54 7.38 -20.02 -18.60
CA SER A 54 7.07 -19.62 -17.23
C SER A 54 8.04 -18.51 -16.76
N ARG A 55 7.53 -17.52 -16.02
CA ARG A 55 8.35 -16.41 -15.47
C ARG A 55 9.50 -16.90 -14.58
N LYS A 56 9.35 -18.08 -13.99
CA LYS A 56 10.38 -18.72 -13.16
C LYS A 56 11.55 -19.19 -14.02
N GLN A 57 11.26 -19.85 -15.14
CA GLN A 57 12.26 -20.35 -16.08
C GLN A 57 13.07 -19.20 -16.71
N GLN A 58 12.41 -18.10 -17.08
CA GLN A 58 13.12 -16.91 -17.59
C GLN A 58 14.09 -16.29 -16.56
N ARG A 59 13.77 -16.35 -15.26
CA ARG A 59 14.67 -15.84 -14.20
C ARG A 59 15.86 -16.76 -13.95
N GLU A 60 15.69 -18.07 -14.15
CA GLU A 60 16.76 -19.05 -14.06
C GLU A 60 17.71 -18.90 -15.25
N ASP A 61 17.18 -18.75 -16.47
CA ASP A 61 17.95 -18.45 -17.68
C ASP A 61 18.73 -17.13 -17.55
N ASP A 62 18.09 -16.06 -17.06
CA ASP A 62 18.74 -14.76 -16.82
C ASP A 62 19.91 -14.89 -15.83
N ARG A 63 19.79 -15.78 -14.83
CA ARG A 63 20.83 -16.03 -13.82
C ARG A 63 21.98 -16.86 -14.38
N ALA A 64 21.70 -17.80 -15.28
CA ALA A 64 22.72 -18.58 -15.97
C ALA A 64 23.64 -17.69 -16.83
N ASN A 65 23.12 -16.55 -17.32
CA ASN A 65 23.87 -15.57 -18.10
C ASN A 65 24.69 -14.56 -17.26
N TRP A 66 24.79 -14.73 -15.93
CA TRP A 66 25.60 -13.82 -15.10
C TRP A 66 27.09 -14.15 -15.19
N VAL A 67 27.87 -13.24 -15.77
CA VAL A 67 29.33 -13.35 -15.85
C VAL A 67 29.92 -13.37 -14.43
N ASN A 68 30.67 -14.42 -14.10
CA ASN A 68 31.28 -14.63 -12.77
C ASN A 68 30.27 -14.59 -11.60
N GLY A 69 29.02 -14.97 -11.84
CA GLY A 69 27.94 -14.90 -10.84
C GLY A 69 27.56 -13.48 -10.43
N LYS A 70 28.16 -12.45 -11.05
CA LYS A 70 27.86 -11.04 -10.77
C LYS A 70 26.72 -10.58 -11.68
N ARG A 71 25.72 -9.96 -11.05
CA ARG A 71 24.57 -9.41 -11.77
C ARG A 71 24.98 -8.24 -12.67
N PRO A 72 24.55 -8.21 -13.95
CA PRO A 72 24.88 -7.11 -14.85
C PRO A 72 24.24 -5.78 -14.39
N LYS A 73 24.96 -4.68 -14.60
CA LYS A 73 24.49 -3.33 -14.26
C LYS A 73 23.26 -2.98 -15.10
N GLY A 74 22.16 -2.61 -14.45
CA GLY A 74 20.90 -2.29 -15.14
C GLY A 74 19.96 -3.48 -15.39
N TYR A 75 20.27 -4.68 -14.87
CA TYR A 75 19.39 -5.83 -14.95
C TYR A 75 17.97 -5.53 -14.44
N ARG A 76 16.96 -5.99 -15.18
CA ARG A 76 15.55 -5.99 -14.78
C ARG A 76 14.99 -7.39 -14.90
N THR A 77 14.21 -7.81 -13.91
CA THR A 77 13.46 -9.08 -13.99
C THR A 77 12.48 -9.04 -15.17
N PRO A 78 11.99 -10.19 -15.67
CA PRO A 78 10.98 -10.22 -16.74
C PRO A 78 9.77 -9.32 -16.44
N GLU A 79 9.31 -9.30 -15.18
CA GLU A 79 8.21 -8.41 -14.77
C GLU A 79 8.61 -6.94 -14.77
N GLY A 80 9.86 -6.63 -14.41
CA GLY A 80 10.41 -5.27 -14.48
C GLY A 80 10.58 -4.78 -15.93
N ARG A 81 10.89 -5.68 -16.87
CA ARG A 81 10.94 -5.41 -18.31
C ARG A 81 9.53 -5.11 -18.85
N GLU A 82 8.58 -5.99 -18.57
CA GLU A 82 7.17 -5.82 -18.96
C GLU A 82 6.56 -4.53 -18.39
N ALA A 83 6.83 -4.23 -17.11
CA ALA A 83 6.35 -3.01 -16.47
C ALA A 83 6.97 -1.75 -17.09
N ALA A 84 8.23 -1.80 -17.48
CA ALA A 84 8.90 -0.70 -18.16
C ALA A 84 8.37 -0.48 -19.59
N GLU A 85 8.07 -1.55 -20.33
CA GLU A 85 7.45 -1.47 -21.66
C GLU A 85 6.03 -0.89 -21.60
N LYS A 86 5.21 -1.36 -20.66
CA LYS A 86 3.88 -0.79 -20.40
C LYS A 86 3.94 0.70 -20.09
N CYS A 87 4.94 1.13 -19.33
CA CYS A 87 5.18 2.55 -19.04
C CYS A 87 5.59 3.35 -20.29
N LYS A 88 6.47 2.81 -21.16
CA LYS A 88 6.80 3.46 -22.44
C LYS A 88 5.55 3.70 -23.29
N ASN A 89 4.67 2.70 -23.38
CA ASN A 89 3.41 2.80 -24.12
C ASN A 89 2.41 3.77 -23.46
N TYR A 90 2.42 3.89 -22.13
CA TYR A 90 1.60 4.88 -21.41
C TYR A 90 2.03 6.31 -21.71
N LYS A 91 3.35 6.57 -21.81
CA LYS A 91 3.88 7.90 -22.17
C LYS A 91 3.62 8.28 -23.63
N SER A 92 3.55 7.31 -24.55
CA SER A 92 3.23 7.56 -25.97
C SER A 92 1.73 7.72 -26.24
N GLY A 93 0.85 7.05 -25.49
CA GLY A 93 -0.61 7.08 -25.72
C GLY A 93 -1.34 8.33 -25.24
N VAL A 94 -0.68 9.25 -24.52
CA VAL A 94 -1.27 10.52 -24.04
C VAL A 94 -0.26 11.65 -24.26
N SER A 95 0.10 11.90 -25.52
CA SER A 95 0.78 13.13 -25.90
C SER A 95 -0.25 14.26 -25.94
N ILE A 96 -0.38 15.04 -24.87
CA ILE A 96 -1.04 16.35 -24.95
C ILE A 96 -0.06 17.27 -25.71
N PRO A 97 -0.37 17.72 -26.94
CA PRO A 97 0.61 18.33 -27.85
C PRO A 97 1.20 19.67 -27.37
N TYR A 98 0.61 20.33 -26.38
CA TYR A 98 0.92 21.72 -26.02
C TYR A 98 1.71 21.92 -24.71
N LEU A 99 2.22 20.86 -24.08
CA LEU A 99 2.86 20.94 -22.74
C LEU A 99 4.28 20.35 -22.67
N THR A 100 4.98 20.23 -23.79
CA THR A 100 6.42 19.90 -23.83
C THR A 100 7.26 21.17 -23.93
N HIS A 101 7.11 22.09 -22.98
CA HIS A 101 7.92 23.31 -22.98
C HIS A 101 9.13 23.12 -22.07
N SER A 102 10.25 22.71 -22.66
CA SER A 102 11.56 22.84 -22.00
C SER A 102 11.76 24.33 -21.70
N CYS A 103 11.68 24.70 -20.42
CA CYS A 103 11.83 26.08 -19.99
C CYS A 103 13.31 26.46 -20.09
N LYS A 104 13.68 27.16 -21.16
CA LYS A 104 15.08 27.59 -21.42
C LYS A 104 15.50 28.81 -20.59
N THR A 105 14.57 29.50 -19.95
CA THR A 105 14.82 30.72 -19.16
C THR A 105 14.23 30.59 -17.75
N TYR A 106 14.83 31.27 -16.77
CA TYR A 106 14.33 31.32 -15.39
C TYR A 106 12.92 31.92 -15.30
N GLU A 107 12.61 32.92 -16.12
CA GLU A 107 11.26 33.49 -16.22
C GLU A 107 10.24 32.44 -16.72
N GLY A 108 10.62 31.64 -17.71
CA GLY A 108 9.80 30.52 -18.20
C GLY A 108 9.55 29.47 -17.10
N VAL A 109 10.58 29.15 -16.31
CA VAL A 109 10.44 28.25 -15.16
C VAL A 109 9.46 28.80 -14.12
N LEU A 110 9.57 30.08 -13.78
CA LEU A 110 8.67 30.73 -12.82
C LEU A 110 7.23 30.74 -13.33
N LYS A 111 7.01 31.12 -14.60
CA LYS A 111 5.70 31.11 -15.24
C LYS A 111 5.09 29.70 -15.23
N HIS A 112 5.88 28.68 -15.57
CA HIS A 112 5.43 27.29 -15.53
C HIS A 112 5.08 26.83 -14.12
N ALA A 113 5.87 27.22 -13.10
CA ALA A 113 5.59 26.92 -11.71
C ALA A 113 4.27 27.58 -11.23
N ILE A 114 4.04 28.85 -11.57
CA ILE A 114 2.81 29.59 -11.22
C ILE A 114 1.58 28.96 -11.90
N LEU A 115 1.65 28.69 -13.21
CA LEU A 115 0.56 28.04 -13.94
C LEU A 115 0.26 26.64 -13.39
N GLY A 116 1.32 25.90 -13.01
CA GLY A 116 1.19 24.64 -12.31
C GLY A 116 0.48 24.78 -10.96
N ALA A 117 0.85 25.78 -10.16
CA ALA A 117 0.25 26.07 -8.87
C ALA A 117 -1.25 26.37 -8.98
N ILE A 118 -1.64 27.23 -9.93
CA ILE A 118 -3.05 27.60 -10.18
C ILE A 118 -3.85 26.37 -10.59
N ARG A 119 -3.33 25.58 -11.53
CA ARG A 119 -3.99 24.35 -12.01
C ARG A 119 -4.16 23.32 -10.89
N SER A 120 -3.06 22.98 -10.20
CA SER A 120 -3.07 21.96 -9.14
C SER A 120 -3.91 22.40 -7.95
N GLY A 121 -3.80 23.68 -7.56
CA GLY A 121 -4.57 24.26 -6.47
C GLY A 121 -6.06 24.32 -6.77
N GLY A 122 -6.44 24.79 -7.97
CA GLY A 122 -7.84 24.84 -8.41
C GLY A 122 -8.49 23.46 -8.52
N LEU A 123 -7.77 22.47 -9.08
CA LEU A 123 -8.25 21.10 -9.18
C LEU A 123 -8.47 20.46 -7.79
N SER A 124 -7.49 20.60 -6.90
CA SER A 124 -7.57 20.06 -5.54
C SER A 124 -8.65 20.76 -4.71
N TYR A 125 -8.78 22.08 -4.83
CA TYR A 125 -9.85 22.86 -4.21
C TYR A 125 -11.22 22.38 -4.69
N GLY A 126 -11.43 22.28 -6.01
CA GLY A 126 -12.69 21.82 -6.59
C GLY A 126 -13.05 20.39 -6.17
N ALA A 127 -12.07 19.47 -6.16
CA ALA A 127 -12.28 18.11 -5.69
C ALA A 127 -12.68 18.07 -4.21
N LYS A 128 -12.05 18.89 -3.37
CA LYS A 128 -12.35 18.96 -1.93
C LYS A 128 -13.70 19.62 -1.64
N ALA A 129 -14.03 20.70 -2.35
CA ALA A 129 -15.33 21.34 -2.27
C ALA A 129 -16.45 20.38 -2.70
N LEU A 130 -16.23 19.58 -3.75
CA LEU A 130 -17.18 18.56 -4.18
C LEU A 130 -17.42 17.48 -3.11
N VAL A 131 -16.37 16.98 -2.47
CA VAL A 131 -16.51 16.02 -1.36
C VAL A 131 -17.31 16.64 -0.21
N ASN A 132 -17.00 17.88 0.17
CA ASN A 132 -17.73 18.59 1.22
C ASN A 132 -19.20 18.80 0.85
N LEU A 133 -19.48 19.11 -0.42
CA LEU A 133 -20.84 19.24 -0.95
C LEU A 133 -21.58 17.90 -0.87
N CYS A 134 -20.98 16.79 -1.33
CA CYS A 134 -21.60 15.47 -1.24
C CYS A 134 -21.92 15.07 0.21
N LEU A 135 -20.99 15.29 1.13
CA LEU A 135 -21.22 15.01 2.56
C LEU A 135 -22.27 15.95 3.17
N GLY A 136 -22.31 17.20 2.72
CA GLY A 136 -23.32 18.17 3.10
C GLY A 136 -24.71 17.81 2.58
N MET A 137 -24.83 17.31 1.35
CA MET A 137 -26.10 16.84 0.78
C MET A 137 -26.70 15.71 1.61
N LEU A 138 -25.88 14.82 2.19
CA LEU A 138 -26.37 13.79 3.11
C LEU A 138 -26.99 14.39 4.39
N LYS A 139 -26.59 15.59 4.81
CA LYS A 139 -27.23 16.30 5.93
C LYS A 139 -28.57 16.91 5.51
N VAL A 140 -28.63 17.49 4.30
CA VAL A 140 -29.88 18.01 3.71
C VAL A 140 -30.91 16.89 3.56
N MET A 141 -30.50 15.72 3.04
CA MET A 141 -31.35 14.52 2.95
C MET A 141 -31.85 14.03 4.30
N LYS A 142 -31.15 14.35 5.39
CA LYS A 142 -31.56 14.04 6.78
C LYS A 142 -32.37 15.16 7.43
N GLY A 143 -32.81 16.16 6.66
CA GLY A 143 -33.57 17.31 7.15
C GLY A 143 -32.75 18.32 7.95
N LYS A 144 -31.42 18.22 7.96
CA LYS A 144 -30.52 19.04 8.79
C LYS A 144 -29.86 20.17 7.98
N GLY A 145 -30.67 21.09 7.43
CA GLY A 145 -30.20 22.33 6.80
C GLY A 145 -30.66 22.54 5.35
N SER A 146 -30.44 23.76 4.84
CA SER A 146 -30.78 24.16 3.46
C SER A 146 -29.64 23.84 2.48
N PHE A 147 -29.98 23.49 1.24
CA PHE A 147 -29.01 23.21 0.18
C PHE A 147 -28.06 24.40 -0.06
N LEU A 148 -28.61 25.63 -0.09
CA LEU A 148 -27.83 26.83 -0.41
C LEU A 148 -26.74 27.11 0.64
N THR A 149 -27.07 26.93 1.92
CA THR A 149 -26.11 27.09 3.02
C THR A 149 -25.01 26.05 2.95
N VAL A 150 -25.39 24.79 2.67
CA VAL A 150 -24.43 23.70 2.53
C VAL A 150 -23.50 23.89 1.32
N ALA A 151 -24.04 24.37 0.20
CA ALA A 151 -23.25 24.66 -0.98
C ALA A 151 -22.27 25.81 -0.72
N LYS A 152 -22.73 26.90 -0.11
CA LYS A 152 -21.86 28.02 0.27
C LYS A 152 -20.73 27.56 1.20
N ASP A 153 -21.05 26.80 2.23
CA ASP A 153 -20.06 26.27 3.19
C ASP A 153 -19.06 25.29 2.53
N ALA A 154 -19.51 24.50 1.55
CA ALA A 154 -18.67 23.54 0.86
C ALA A 154 -17.58 24.23 0.00
N PHE A 155 -17.93 25.33 -0.69
CA PHE A 155 -16.99 26.08 -1.51
C PHE A 155 -16.20 27.11 -0.70
N THR A 156 -16.83 27.89 0.18
CA THR A 156 -16.13 28.91 0.97
C THR A 156 -15.44 28.36 2.23
N GLY A 157 -15.56 27.06 2.48
CA GLY A 157 -14.97 26.41 3.64
C GLY A 157 -13.45 26.52 3.67
N ALA A 158 -12.91 26.93 4.81
CA ALA A 158 -11.47 27.00 5.07
C ALA A 158 -10.75 25.68 4.79
N ASP A 159 -11.43 24.54 4.92
CA ASP A 159 -10.87 23.23 4.63
C ASP A 159 -10.58 23.00 3.13
N ALA A 160 -11.49 23.43 2.25
CA ALA A 160 -11.29 23.34 0.80
C ALA A 160 -10.16 24.25 0.34
N LEU A 161 -10.14 25.48 0.87
CA LEU A 161 -9.08 26.45 0.58
C LEU A 161 -7.70 25.95 1.03
N ARG A 162 -7.56 25.47 2.28
CA ARG A 162 -6.29 24.93 2.79
C ARG A 162 -5.80 23.74 1.97
N PHE A 163 -6.69 22.84 1.58
CA PHE A 163 -6.36 21.69 0.74
C PHE A 163 -5.91 22.12 -0.66
N GLY A 164 -6.60 23.09 -1.28
CA GLY A 164 -6.19 23.69 -2.54
C GLY A 164 -4.82 24.37 -2.46
N SER A 165 -4.63 25.24 -1.47
CA SER A 165 -3.36 25.95 -1.23
C SER A 165 -2.19 25.00 -1.00
N PHE A 166 -2.41 23.90 -0.27
CA PHE A 166 -1.39 22.86 -0.06
C PHE A 166 -0.89 22.26 -1.38
N PHE A 167 -1.79 21.77 -2.24
CA PHE A 167 -1.40 21.18 -3.52
C PHE A 167 -0.88 22.22 -4.54
N GLY A 168 -1.40 23.46 -4.47
CA GLY A 168 -0.88 24.57 -5.27
C GLY A 168 0.57 24.90 -4.90
N MET A 169 0.87 25.05 -3.60
CA MET A 169 2.23 25.29 -3.10
C MET A 169 3.17 24.12 -3.37
N PHE A 170 2.69 22.88 -3.19
CA PHE A 170 3.46 21.69 -3.51
C PHE A 170 3.87 21.67 -5.00
N SER A 171 2.92 21.93 -5.91
CA SER A 171 3.15 21.98 -7.35
C SER A 171 4.09 23.11 -7.75
N PHE A 172 3.92 24.28 -7.16
CA PHE A 172 4.80 25.43 -7.34
C PHE A 172 6.25 25.09 -7.00
N LEU A 173 6.51 24.63 -5.77
CA LEU A 173 7.85 24.29 -5.28
C LEU A 173 8.48 23.17 -6.10
N TRP A 174 7.71 22.13 -6.41
CA TRP A 174 8.16 21.02 -7.25
C TRP A 174 8.64 21.50 -8.62
N LYS A 175 7.80 22.26 -9.34
CA LYS A 175 8.12 22.73 -10.70
C LYS A 175 9.23 23.78 -10.71
N LEU A 176 9.25 24.67 -9.73
CA LEU A 176 10.28 25.70 -9.59
C LEU A 176 11.65 25.05 -9.36
N VAL A 177 11.75 24.16 -8.37
CA VAL A 177 13.01 23.52 -8.01
C VAL A 177 13.45 22.52 -9.07
N ASN A 178 12.55 21.64 -9.56
CA ASN A 178 12.95 20.60 -10.50
C ASN A 178 13.43 21.21 -11.84
N ASN A 179 12.67 22.15 -12.41
CA ASN A 179 13.07 22.78 -13.68
C ASN A 179 14.22 23.77 -13.49
N GLY A 180 14.30 24.45 -12.34
CA GLY A 180 15.45 25.30 -11.99
C GLY A 180 16.75 24.50 -11.88
N LEU A 181 16.72 23.33 -11.23
CA LEU A 181 17.88 22.43 -11.16
C LEU A 181 18.24 21.84 -12.52
N THR A 182 17.25 21.47 -13.34
CA THR A 182 17.51 20.99 -14.70
C THR A 182 18.13 22.08 -15.58
N LEU A 183 17.70 23.34 -15.44
CA LEU A 183 18.31 24.48 -16.14
C LEU A 183 19.73 24.78 -15.64
N TYR A 184 19.95 24.73 -14.33
CA TYR A 184 21.26 25.00 -13.72
C TYR A 184 22.29 23.90 -14.01
N ARG A 185 21.90 22.62 -13.95
CA ARG A 185 22.80 21.47 -14.11
C ARG A 185 22.89 20.94 -15.54
N GLY A 186 21.94 21.29 -16.40
CA GLY A 186 21.81 20.73 -17.75
C GLY A 186 21.40 19.26 -17.80
N THR A 187 21.09 18.63 -16.67
CA THR A 187 20.68 17.21 -16.60
C THR A 187 19.34 17.03 -15.91
N ASP A 188 18.50 16.13 -16.42
CA ASP A 188 17.19 15.79 -15.84
C ASP A 188 17.28 14.45 -15.08
N ASP A 189 17.84 14.45 -13.87
CA ASP A 189 18.15 13.23 -13.11
C ASP A 189 17.26 13.01 -11.89
N ARG A 190 17.22 11.76 -11.40
CA ARG A 190 16.47 11.36 -10.17
C ARG A 190 16.77 12.22 -8.97
N ILE A 191 17.99 12.76 -8.90
CA ILE A 191 18.46 13.62 -7.82
C ILE A 191 17.70 14.96 -7.85
N ASN A 192 17.41 15.51 -9.04
CA ASN A 192 16.61 16.73 -9.16
C ASN A 192 15.20 16.49 -8.60
N GLY A 193 14.59 15.36 -8.95
CA GLY A 193 13.30 14.96 -8.40
C GLY A 193 13.34 14.62 -6.90
N ALA A 194 14.43 14.08 -6.39
CA ALA A 194 14.59 13.87 -4.95
C ALA A 194 14.62 15.20 -4.19
N ILE A 195 15.45 16.15 -4.66
CA ILE A 195 15.61 17.46 -4.02
C ILE A 195 14.32 18.28 -4.13
N ALA A 196 13.73 18.36 -5.33
CA ALA A 196 12.48 19.06 -5.56
C ALA A 196 11.32 18.45 -4.76
N GLY A 197 11.27 17.11 -4.65
CA GLY A 197 10.27 16.42 -3.83
C GLY A 197 10.42 16.68 -2.34
N ALA A 198 11.66 16.73 -1.84
CA ALA A 198 11.94 17.09 -0.45
C ALA A 198 11.49 18.52 -0.13
N ILE A 199 11.86 19.49 -0.98
CA ILE A 199 11.50 20.89 -0.77
C ILE A 199 10.00 21.12 -0.92
N ALA A 200 9.37 20.51 -1.94
CA ALA A 200 7.92 20.57 -2.10
C ALA A 200 7.16 19.96 -0.90
N GLY A 201 7.76 19.00 -0.21
CA GLY A 201 7.25 18.43 1.04
C GLY A 201 6.94 19.45 2.14
N LEU A 202 7.66 20.58 2.16
CA LEU A 202 7.44 21.66 3.13
C LEU A 202 6.06 22.32 2.98
N ALA A 203 5.40 22.19 1.82
CA ALA A 203 4.03 22.66 1.62
C ALA A 203 3.06 22.08 2.67
N LEU A 204 3.38 20.94 3.29
CA LEU A 204 2.54 20.29 4.31
C LEU A 204 2.26 21.19 5.53
N PHE A 205 3.05 22.23 5.79
CA PHE A 205 2.76 23.20 6.84
C PHE A 205 1.41 23.93 6.66
N ILE A 206 0.88 24.01 5.44
CA ILE A 206 -0.41 24.64 5.16
C ILE A 206 -1.58 23.81 5.75
N GLU A 207 -1.42 22.49 5.82
CA GLU A 207 -2.46 21.57 6.26
C GLU A 207 -2.66 21.54 7.78
N ALA A 208 -3.83 21.05 8.21
CA ALA A 208 -4.17 20.91 9.62
C ALA A 208 -3.35 19.78 10.29
N PRO A 209 -2.91 19.93 11.57
CA PRO A 209 -2.02 18.97 12.24
C PRO A 209 -2.47 17.50 12.16
N GLU A 210 -3.77 17.24 12.30
CA GLU A 210 -4.32 15.87 12.23
C GLU A 210 -4.15 15.26 10.82
N ARG A 211 -4.32 16.09 9.78
CA ARG A 211 -4.16 15.68 8.39
C ARG A 211 -2.69 15.56 8.00
N ARG A 212 -1.80 16.35 8.58
CA ARG A 212 -0.34 16.27 8.34
C ARG A 212 0.19 14.86 8.64
N VAL A 213 -0.17 14.31 9.81
CA VAL A 213 0.22 12.95 10.20
C VAL A 213 -0.32 11.93 9.20
N THR A 214 -1.58 12.08 8.79
CA THR A 214 -2.20 11.18 7.81
C THR A 214 -1.49 11.23 6.46
N PHE A 215 -1.19 12.42 5.92
CA PHE A 215 -0.46 12.57 4.66
C PHE A 215 0.96 12.02 4.75
N ALA A 216 1.67 12.32 5.84
CA ALA A 216 3.02 11.82 6.09
C ALA A 216 3.06 10.30 6.07
N GLN A 217 2.18 9.65 6.84
CA GLN A 217 2.10 8.19 6.90
C GLN A 217 1.71 7.58 5.55
N GLN A 218 0.70 8.13 4.88
CA GLN A 218 0.23 7.61 3.58
C GLN A 218 1.33 7.70 2.53
N MET A 219 1.97 8.86 2.37
CA MET A 219 3.03 9.02 1.38
C MET A 219 4.28 8.23 1.75
N PHE A 220 4.62 8.12 3.04
CA PHE A 220 5.73 7.28 3.48
C PHE A 220 5.53 5.83 3.05
N ILE A 221 4.34 5.28 3.25
CA ILE A 221 4.03 3.93 2.77
C ILE A 221 4.09 3.81 1.26
N ARG A 222 3.56 4.79 0.51
CA ARG A 222 3.68 4.77 -0.96
C ARG A 222 5.13 4.83 -1.42
N SER A 223 5.97 5.59 -0.71
CA SER A 223 7.41 5.65 -0.97
C SER A 223 8.09 4.30 -0.71
N MET A 224 7.76 3.63 0.41
CA MET A 224 8.28 2.30 0.73
C MET A 224 7.80 1.24 -0.27
N GLN A 225 6.53 1.31 -0.68
CA GLN A 225 5.99 0.44 -1.74
C GLN A 225 6.77 0.64 -3.05
N GLY A 226 7.10 1.89 -3.39
CA GLY A 226 7.99 2.21 -4.50
C GLY A 226 9.38 1.59 -4.33
N VAL A 227 10.04 1.80 -3.20
CA VAL A 227 11.36 1.21 -2.91
C VAL A 227 11.33 -0.33 -3.04
N TYR A 228 10.31 -0.98 -2.49
CA TYR A 228 10.13 -2.43 -2.61
C TYR A 228 9.94 -2.88 -4.07
N ASN A 229 9.07 -2.21 -4.82
CA ASN A 229 8.85 -2.52 -6.24
C ASN A 229 10.11 -2.29 -7.09
N ALA A 230 10.89 -1.23 -6.81
CA ALA A 230 12.17 -0.99 -7.47
C ALA A 230 13.15 -2.12 -7.17
N GLY A 231 13.27 -2.53 -5.90
CA GLY A 231 14.10 -3.66 -5.49
C GLY A 231 13.67 -4.96 -6.16
N LYS A 232 12.37 -5.23 -6.25
CA LYS A 232 11.79 -6.40 -6.92
C LYS A 232 12.09 -6.39 -8.42
N TYR A 233 11.85 -5.29 -9.12
CA TYR A 233 12.13 -5.17 -10.55
C TYR A 233 13.61 -5.24 -10.90
N ARG A 234 14.49 -4.84 -9.99
CA ARG A 234 15.95 -4.98 -10.11
C ARG A 234 16.46 -6.36 -9.66
N GLY A 235 15.56 -7.24 -9.20
CA GLY A 235 15.87 -8.57 -8.69
C GLY A 235 16.67 -8.59 -7.38
N GLN A 236 16.73 -7.48 -6.64
CA GLN A 236 17.51 -7.36 -5.40
C GLN A 236 16.82 -8.04 -4.21
N PHE A 237 15.52 -7.81 -4.04
CA PHE A 237 14.74 -8.39 -2.94
C PHE A 237 13.41 -8.93 -3.49
N SER A 238 13.12 -10.20 -3.22
CA SER A 238 11.84 -10.84 -3.54
C SER A 238 11.43 -11.72 -2.36
N PHE A 239 10.79 -11.12 -1.37
CA PHE A 239 10.25 -11.88 -0.25
C PHE A 239 8.97 -12.58 -0.67
N ARG A 240 8.99 -13.92 -0.66
CA ARG A 240 7.78 -14.72 -0.84
C ARG A 240 6.86 -14.44 0.36
N HIS A 241 5.63 -13.98 0.11
CA HIS A 241 4.66 -13.58 1.14
C HIS A 241 5.07 -12.39 2.03
N GLY A 242 5.92 -11.48 1.55
CA GLY A 242 6.32 -10.29 2.32
C GLY A 242 5.14 -9.39 2.73
N ASP A 243 4.10 -9.34 1.90
CA ASP A 243 2.81 -8.70 2.18
C ASP A 243 2.08 -9.34 3.36
N ALA A 244 2.06 -10.67 3.44
CA ALA A 244 1.46 -11.41 4.55
C ALA A 244 2.25 -11.18 5.86
N LEU A 245 3.57 -11.16 5.80
CA LEU A 245 4.42 -10.87 6.97
C LEU A 245 4.22 -9.45 7.48
N LEU A 246 4.18 -8.45 6.58
CA LEU A 246 3.90 -7.06 6.95
C LEU A 246 2.51 -6.92 7.58
N PHE A 247 1.49 -7.57 7.00
CA PHE A 247 0.16 -7.62 7.58
C PHE A 247 0.19 -8.25 8.98
N ALA A 248 0.92 -9.35 9.16
CA ALA A 248 1.01 -10.06 10.42
C ALA A 248 1.67 -9.23 11.52
N ILE A 249 2.81 -8.61 11.23
CA ILE A 249 3.52 -7.75 12.19
C ILE A 249 2.66 -6.52 12.56
N GLY A 250 2.04 -5.88 11.56
CA GLY A 250 1.16 -4.74 11.79
C GLY A 250 -0.05 -5.12 12.65
N SER A 251 -0.67 -6.26 12.36
CA SER A 251 -1.82 -6.77 13.12
C SER A 251 -1.42 -7.19 14.53
N ALA A 252 -0.27 -7.85 14.72
CA ALA A 252 0.25 -8.22 16.04
C ALA A 252 0.44 -6.99 16.93
N GLN A 253 1.04 -5.92 16.40
CA GLN A 253 1.20 -4.66 17.12
C GLN A 253 -0.14 -3.99 17.44
N VAL A 254 -1.09 -3.99 16.49
CA VAL A 254 -2.44 -3.48 16.73
C VAL A 254 -3.17 -4.31 17.80
N MET A 255 -3.03 -5.63 17.81
CA MET A 255 -3.66 -6.48 18.82
C MET A 255 -3.05 -6.31 20.21
N TYR A 256 -1.74 -6.13 20.28
CA TYR A 256 -1.06 -5.74 21.51
C TYR A 256 -1.58 -4.40 22.04
N ALA A 257 -1.70 -3.40 21.17
CA ALA A 257 -2.22 -2.09 21.55
C ALA A 257 -3.70 -2.15 21.95
N TYR A 258 -4.53 -2.90 21.23
CA TYR A 258 -5.95 -3.08 21.52
C TYR A 258 -6.17 -3.67 22.91
N THR A 259 -5.36 -4.65 23.29
CA THR A 259 -5.47 -5.31 24.59
C THR A 259 -4.78 -4.54 25.71
N MET A 260 -3.62 -3.91 25.49
CA MET A 260 -2.78 -3.35 26.57
C MET A 260 -2.80 -1.80 26.66
N HIS A 261 -2.90 -1.12 25.51
CA HIS A 261 -2.77 0.33 25.37
C HIS A 261 -3.80 0.92 24.38
N PRO A 262 -5.12 0.78 24.65
CA PRO A 262 -6.14 1.20 23.69
C PRO A 262 -6.12 2.70 23.37
N ASP A 263 -5.62 3.54 24.29
CA ASP A 263 -5.48 5.00 24.09
C ASP A 263 -4.48 5.39 23.00
N THR A 264 -3.69 4.43 22.52
CA THR A 264 -2.67 4.65 21.47
C THR A 264 -3.21 4.38 20.07
N ILE A 265 -4.43 3.83 19.98
CA ILE A 265 -5.11 3.55 18.73
C ILE A 265 -6.10 4.71 18.45
N PRO A 266 -6.28 5.13 17.17
CA PRO A 266 -7.34 6.08 16.82
C PRO A 266 -8.71 5.63 17.34
N LYS A 267 -9.46 6.54 17.98
CA LYS A 267 -10.71 6.22 18.71
C LYS A 267 -11.73 5.51 17.85
N GLU A 268 -11.91 5.95 16.61
CA GLU A 268 -12.85 5.39 15.64
C GLU A 268 -12.45 3.95 15.28
N PHE A 269 -11.14 3.70 15.15
CA PHE A 269 -10.63 2.38 14.83
C PHE A 269 -10.75 1.43 16.03
N PHE A 270 -10.49 1.90 17.24
CA PHE A 270 -10.71 1.11 18.46
C PHE A 270 -12.19 0.76 18.66
N GLN A 271 -13.10 1.72 18.51
CA GLN A 271 -14.55 1.47 18.57
C GLN A 271 -15.01 0.46 17.51
N PHE A 272 -14.48 0.57 16.29
CA PHE A 272 -14.71 -0.41 15.24
C PHE A 272 -14.22 -1.81 15.65
N MET A 273 -13.03 -1.93 16.23
CA MET A 273 -12.49 -3.21 16.70
C MET A 273 -13.35 -3.82 17.81
N VAL A 274 -13.71 -3.05 18.85
CA VAL A 274 -14.56 -3.51 19.96
C VAL A 274 -15.92 -3.98 19.46
N LYS A 275 -16.58 -3.17 18.62
CA LYS A 275 -17.88 -3.50 18.02
C LYS A 275 -17.81 -4.76 17.15
N THR A 276 -16.78 -4.86 16.31
CA THR A 276 -16.62 -5.99 15.38
C THR A 276 -16.26 -7.27 16.14
N ALA A 277 -15.37 -7.19 17.13
CA ALA A 277 -14.95 -8.34 17.93
C ALA A 277 -16.05 -8.86 18.87
N ARG A 278 -17.09 -8.05 19.14
CA ARG A 278 -18.18 -8.37 20.08
C ARG A 278 -17.64 -8.70 21.48
N VAL A 279 -16.62 -7.98 21.91
CA VAL A 279 -16.00 -8.11 23.24
C VAL A 279 -16.32 -6.85 24.05
N PRO A 280 -16.87 -6.96 25.28
CA PRO A 280 -17.10 -5.80 26.13
C PRO A 280 -15.78 -5.08 26.44
N ALA A 281 -15.79 -3.74 26.41
CA ALA A 281 -14.61 -2.94 26.69
C ALA A 281 -14.15 -3.12 28.15
N GLU A 282 -15.09 -3.43 29.06
CA GLU A 282 -14.83 -3.74 30.46
C GLU A 282 -13.95 -5.00 30.60
N ALA A 283 -14.19 -6.05 29.82
CA ALA A 283 -13.37 -7.27 29.85
C ALA A 283 -11.91 -6.99 29.43
N LEU A 284 -11.70 -6.10 28.45
CA LEU A 284 -10.36 -5.67 28.06
C LEU A 284 -9.70 -4.82 29.17
N ALA A 285 -10.47 -3.98 29.88
CA ALA A 285 -9.96 -3.23 31.02
C ALA A 285 -9.51 -4.15 32.16
N MET A 286 -10.34 -5.12 32.53
CA MET A 286 -10.04 -6.11 33.56
C MET A 286 -8.80 -6.94 33.21
N ASN A 287 -8.70 -7.37 31.94
CA ASN A 287 -7.52 -8.09 31.46
C ASN A 287 -6.24 -7.24 31.62
N ARG A 288 -6.29 -5.94 31.34
CA ARG A 288 -5.15 -5.02 31.55
C ARG A 288 -4.79 -4.86 33.02
N THR A 289 -5.79 -4.69 33.88
CA THR A 289 -5.61 -4.54 35.33
C THR A 289 -4.85 -5.75 35.89
N ARG A 290 -5.27 -6.97 35.51
CA ARG A 290 -4.57 -8.20 35.90
C ARG A 290 -3.16 -8.32 35.35
N VAL A 291 -2.96 -8.09 34.05
CA VAL A 291 -1.62 -8.18 33.44
C VAL A 291 -0.65 -7.14 34.04
N ARG A 292 -1.16 -6.03 34.60
CA ARG A 292 -0.38 -5.02 35.32
C ARG A 292 -0.16 -5.33 36.80
N GLY A 293 -0.74 -6.43 37.31
CA GLY A 293 -0.57 -6.87 38.70
C GLY A 293 -1.58 -6.28 39.69
N PHE A 294 -2.58 -5.52 39.24
CA PHE A 294 -3.61 -4.97 40.12
C PHE A 294 -4.73 -6.00 40.37
N PRO A 295 -5.37 -6.00 41.55
CA PRO A 295 -6.49 -6.89 41.87
C PRO A 295 -7.72 -6.59 40.99
N LEU A 296 -8.58 -7.59 40.78
CA LEU A 296 -9.85 -7.40 40.08
C LEU A 296 -10.96 -7.00 41.05
N ASP A 297 -11.76 -6.01 40.66
CA ASP A 297 -13.02 -5.70 41.33
C ASP A 297 -14.08 -6.72 40.90
N LEU A 298 -14.37 -7.68 41.80
CA LEU A 298 -15.35 -8.75 41.56
C LEU A 298 -16.77 -8.19 41.35
N LYS A 299 -17.10 -7.02 41.92
CA LYS A 299 -18.41 -6.38 41.69
C LYS A 299 -18.56 -5.96 40.24
N GLN A 300 -17.51 -5.41 39.65
CA GLN A 300 -17.50 -5.05 38.23
C GLN A 300 -17.55 -6.28 37.32
N VAL A 301 -16.83 -7.35 37.68
CA VAL A 301 -16.88 -8.63 36.94
C VAL A 301 -18.32 -9.15 36.93
N ARG A 302 -18.97 -9.16 38.09
CA ARG A 302 -20.34 -9.64 38.23
C ARG A 302 -21.34 -8.79 37.46
N ALA A 303 -21.26 -7.47 37.58
CA ALA A 303 -22.11 -6.54 36.84
C ALA A 303 -21.97 -6.68 35.32
N MET A 304 -20.77 -6.99 34.82
CA MET A 304 -20.56 -7.27 33.40
C MET A 304 -21.24 -8.58 33.00
N VAL A 305 -21.05 -9.65 33.76
CA VAL A 305 -21.57 -10.99 33.49
C VAL A 305 -23.11 -11.00 33.46
N ASP A 306 -23.74 -10.33 34.42
CA ASP A 306 -25.21 -10.25 34.53
C ASP A 306 -25.87 -9.56 33.32
N ARG A 307 -25.14 -8.71 32.58
CA ARG A 307 -25.64 -8.06 31.36
C ARG A 307 -25.83 -9.02 30.18
N PHE A 308 -25.19 -10.18 30.21
CA PHE A 308 -25.06 -11.06 29.05
C PHE A 308 -25.73 -12.42 29.24
N ASN A 309 -26.81 -12.49 30.04
CA ASN A 309 -27.60 -13.71 30.30
C ASN A 309 -26.73 -14.91 30.70
N PRO A 310 -26.15 -14.90 31.92
CA PRO A 310 -25.17 -15.89 32.35
C PRO A 310 -25.76 -17.28 32.57
N THR A 311 -25.00 -18.32 32.22
CA THR A 311 -25.30 -19.72 32.58
C THR A 311 -25.05 -19.96 34.07
N ALA A 312 -25.73 -20.95 34.67
CA ALA A 312 -25.54 -21.36 36.06
C ALA A 312 -24.06 -21.64 36.42
N LEU A 313 -23.32 -22.33 35.54
CA LEU A 313 -21.89 -22.59 35.72
C LEU A 313 -21.05 -21.30 35.78
N THR A 314 -21.42 -20.30 34.99
CA THR A 314 -20.73 -19.00 35.01
C THR A 314 -20.97 -18.26 36.32
N LEU A 315 -22.19 -18.32 36.84
CA LEU A 315 -22.54 -17.70 38.12
C LEU A 315 -21.73 -18.30 39.28
N GLU A 316 -21.59 -19.62 39.29
CA GLU A 316 -20.78 -20.35 40.28
C GLU A 316 -19.29 -20.02 40.14
N THR A 317 -18.76 -20.04 38.91
CA THR A 317 -17.35 -19.74 38.64
C THR A 317 -16.98 -18.32 39.06
N VAL A 318 -17.87 -17.34 38.83
CA VAL A 318 -17.65 -15.94 39.25
C VAL A 318 -17.80 -15.77 40.76
N ALA A 319 -18.71 -16.52 41.40
CA ALA A 319 -18.88 -16.47 42.86
C ALA A 319 -17.67 -17.03 43.61
N ASN A 320 -17.03 -18.07 43.08
CA ASN A 320 -15.85 -18.72 43.67
C ASN A 320 -14.52 -18.08 43.24
N MET A 321 -14.57 -16.97 42.49
CA MET A 321 -13.39 -16.30 41.93
C MET A 321 -12.68 -15.44 42.97
N SER A 322 -11.35 -15.60 43.06
CA SER A 322 -10.50 -14.71 43.86
C SER A 322 -10.07 -13.46 43.08
N GLU A 323 -9.91 -12.33 43.78
CA GLU A 323 -9.38 -11.07 43.23
C GLU A 323 -7.98 -11.21 42.63
N THR A 324 -7.22 -12.23 43.06
CA THR A 324 -5.83 -12.48 42.67
C THR A 324 -5.66 -13.49 41.53
N VAL A 325 -6.75 -13.94 40.88
CA VAL A 325 -6.67 -14.92 39.78
C VAL A 325 -5.71 -14.46 38.67
N GLU A 326 -4.97 -15.38 38.04
CA GLU A 326 -3.96 -15.03 37.04
C GLU A 326 -4.56 -14.40 35.77
N ALA A 327 -5.73 -14.88 35.35
CA ALA A 327 -6.51 -14.34 34.24
C ALA A 327 -8.00 -14.49 34.52
N LEU A 328 -8.82 -13.62 33.94
CA LEU A 328 -10.28 -13.78 33.95
C LEU A 328 -10.63 -15.14 33.29
N PRO A 329 -11.48 -16.00 33.88
CA PRO A 329 -11.83 -17.29 33.28
C PRO A 329 -12.66 -17.11 32.00
N CYS A 330 -12.75 -18.18 31.20
CA CYS A 330 -13.57 -18.20 29.98
C CYS A 330 -15.05 -17.92 30.27
N ALA A 331 -15.57 -18.40 31.41
CA ALA A 331 -16.91 -18.08 31.92
C ALA A 331 -17.16 -16.56 32.03
N GLY A 332 -16.14 -15.77 32.37
CA GLY A 332 -16.24 -14.30 32.43
C GLY A 332 -16.16 -13.62 31.05
N LEU A 333 -15.70 -14.30 30.00
CA LEU A 333 -15.62 -13.75 28.63
C LEU A 333 -16.87 -14.05 27.81
N HIS A 334 -17.45 -15.22 27.98
CA HIS A 334 -18.64 -15.67 27.25
C HIS A 334 -19.68 -16.26 28.20
N PRO A 335 -20.28 -15.43 29.08
CA PRO A 335 -21.20 -15.89 30.12
C PRO A 335 -22.45 -16.62 29.60
N TRP A 336 -22.88 -16.39 28.35
CA TRP A 336 -24.08 -16.99 27.76
C TRP A 336 -23.91 -18.45 27.31
N VAL A 337 -22.67 -18.95 27.20
CA VAL A 337 -22.36 -20.28 26.66
C VAL A 337 -21.17 -20.87 27.40
N ASP A 338 -21.28 -22.11 27.86
CA ASP A 338 -20.21 -22.76 28.62
C ASP A 338 -19.08 -23.27 27.71
N SER A 339 -19.40 -23.59 26.45
CA SER A 339 -18.42 -24.13 25.51
C SER A 339 -17.66 -23.04 24.72
N CYS A 340 -16.32 -23.11 24.76
CA CYS A 340 -15.47 -22.21 23.99
C CYS A 340 -15.65 -22.38 22.47
N ARG A 341 -15.98 -23.61 22.03
CA ARG A 341 -16.14 -23.95 20.61
C ARG A 341 -17.41 -23.33 20.02
N GLU A 342 -18.54 -23.42 20.70
CA GLU A 342 -19.78 -22.80 20.22
C GLU A 342 -19.67 -21.29 20.25
N THR A 343 -19.03 -20.72 21.27
CA THR A 343 -18.71 -19.29 21.31
C THR A 343 -17.91 -18.88 20.08
N ASN A 344 -16.93 -19.68 19.65
CA ASN A 344 -16.14 -19.38 18.47
C ASN A 344 -16.98 -19.41 17.17
N ILE A 345 -17.92 -20.35 17.04
CA ILE A 345 -18.84 -20.44 15.90
C ILE A 345 -19.81 -19.24 15.90
N ASP A 346 -20.42 -18.92 17.04
CA ASP A 346 -21.26 -17.73 17.20
C ASP A 346 -20.52 -16.47 16.79
N ARG A 347 -19.27 -16.32 17.25
CA ARG A 347 -18.43 -15.17 16.94
C ARG A 347 -18.08 -15.10 15.46
N PHE A 348 -17.73 -16.22 14.84
CA PHE A 348 -17.47 -16.28 13.41
C PHE A 348 -18.68 -15.81 12.59
N VAL A 349 -19.88 -16.32 12.90
CA VAL A 349 -21.13 -15.94 12.20
C VAL A 349 -21.49 -14.49 12.48
N GLY A 350 -21.42 -14.05 13.74
CA GLY A 350 -21.75 -12.69 14.16
C GLY A 350 -20.83 -11.63 13.54
N VAL A 351 -19.52 -11.90 13.50
CA VAL A 351 -18.52 -11.03 12.84
C VAL A 351 -18.79 -10.99 11.34
N THR A 352 -19.00 -12.14 10.70
CA THR A 352 -19.28 -12.23 9.26
C THR A 352 -20.50 -11.38 8.89
N LYS A 353 -21.62 -11.52 9.62
CA LYS A 353 -22.84 -10.72 9.40
C LYS A 353 -22.61 -9.22 9.58
N THR A 354 -21.79 -8.84 10.56
CA THR A 354 -21.51 -7.43 10.86
C THR A 354 -20.62 -6.77 9.81
N ILE A 355 -19.62 -7.49 9.29
CA ILE A 355 -18.64 -6.93 8.35
C ILE A 355 -19.04 -7.06 6.89
N PHE A 356 -19.89 -8.03 6.55
CA PHE A 356 -20.40 -8.25 5.20
C PHE A 356 -20.89 -6.96 4.51
N PRO A 357 -21.77 -6.13 5.11
CA PRO A 357 -22.24 -4.90 4.44
C PRO A 357 -21.11 -3.91 4.17
N VAL A 358 -20.10 -3.82 5.05
CA VAL A 358 -18.95 -2.92 4.86
C VAL A 358 -18.13 -3.34 3.64
N TYR A 359 -17.78 -4.63 3.54
CA TYR A 359 -17.05 -5.14 2.39
C TYR A 359 -17.88 -5.14 1.11
N ALA A 360 -19.20 -5.37 1.22
CA ALA A 360 -20.10 -5.25 0.09
C ALA A 360 -20.05 -3.83 -0.47
N THR A 361 -20.22 -2.80 0.36
CA THR A 361 -20.12 -1.40 -0.10
C THR A 361 -18.76 -1.12 -0.76
N LEU A 362 -17.65 -1.55 -0.16
CA LEU A 362 -16.31 -1.33 -0.71
C LEU A 362 -16.07 -2.01 -2.07
N ASN A 363 -16.74 -3.14 -2.33
CA ASN A 363 -16.56 -3.92 -3.55
C ASN A 363 -17.56 -3.52 -4.65
N PHE A 364 -18.81 -3.27 -4.28
CA PHE A 364 -19.88 -2.96 -5.22
C PHE A 364 -19.89 -1.49 -5.63
N VAL A 365 -19.55 -0.54 -4.75
CA VAL A 365 -19.56 0.90 -5.12
C VAL A 365 -18.58 1.21 -6.24
N PRO A 366 -17.29 0.81 -6.19
CA PRO A 366 -16.37 1.07 -7.30
C PRO A 366 -16.79 0.34 -8.58
N LEU A 367 -17.43 -0.82 -8.46
CA LEU A 367 -17.97 -1.57 -9.60
C LEU A 367 -19.08 -0.78 -10.29
N VAL A 368 -20.05 -0.28 -9.53
CA VAL A 368 -21.18 0.52 -10.02
C VAL A 368 -20.69 1.86 -10.59
N VAL A 369 -19.86 2.59 -9.86
CA VAL A 369 -19.45 3.95 -10.26
C VAL A 369 -18.45 3.94 -11.41
N LEU A 370 -17.43 3.07 -11.38
CA LEU A 370 -16.30 3.13 -12.31
C LEU A 370 -16.39 2.13 -13.46
N ARG A 371 -17.23 1.10 -13.33
CA ARG A 371 -17.27 -0.04 -14.27
C ARG A 371 -18.69 -0.42 -14.71
N MET A 372 -19.63 0.53 -14.67
CA MET A 372 -21.04 0.30 -15.09
C MET A 372 -21.17 -0.32 -16.48
N LYS A 373 -20.37 0.14 -17.45
CA LYS A 373 -20.35 -0.43 -18.83
C LYS A 373 -20.05 -1.93 -18.87
N ARG A 374 -19.19 -2.40 -17.97
CA ARG A 374 -18.85 -3.83 -17.86
C ARG A 374 -19.95 -4.60 -17.12
N LEU A 375 -20.56 -3.99 -16.10
CA LEU A 375 -21.68 -4.56 -15.36
C LEU A 375 -22.88 -4.81 -16.28
N LEU A 376 -23.18 -3.87 -17.19
CA LEU A 376 -24.26 -3.99 -18.18
C LEU A 376 -24.00 -5.08 -19.23
N LYS A 377 -22.73 -5.29 -19.61
CA LYS A 377 -22.35 -6.26 -20.65
C LYS A 377 -22.33 -7.71 -20.14
N ASP A 378 -21.91 -7.93 -18.90
CA ASP A 378 -21.84 -9.25 -18.28
C ASP A 378 -22.23 -9.18 -16.80
N PRO A 379 -23.52 -9.08 -16.49
CA PRO A 379 -23.99 -8.86 -15.12
C PRO A 379 -23.73 -10.07 -14.22
N VAL A 380 -23.97 -11.29 -14.71
CA VAL A 380 -23.93 -12.51 -13.88
C VAL A 380 -22.50 -12.83 -13.42
N ASN A 381 -21.52 -12.83 -14.33
CA ASN A 381 -20.15 -13.19 -13.96
C ASN A 381 -19.51 -12.12 -13.06
N VAL A 382 -19.79 -10.84 -13.35
CA VAL A 382 -19.24 -9.73 -12.57
C VAL A 382 -19.85 -9.70 -11.18
N LEU A 383 -21.17 -9.91 -11.05
CA LEU A 383 -21.84 -9.95 -9.76
C LEU A 383 -21.40 -11.15 -8.93
N SER A 384 -21.40 -12.36 -9.52
CA SER A 384 -20.96 -13.59 -8.84
C SER A 384 -19.52 -13.49 -8.32
N LYS A 385 -18.58 -13.04 -9.18
CA LYS A 385 -17.18 -12.84 -8.79
C LYS A 385 -17.03 -11.79 -7.69
N THR A 386 -17.80 -10.71 -7.75
CA THR A 386 -17.77 -9.64 -6.73
C THR A 386 -18.35 -10.13 -5.40
N THR A 387 -19.44 -10.91 -5.43
CA THR A 387 -20.02 -11.55 -4.25
C THR A 387 -19.06 -12.54 -3.62
N PHE A 388 -18.42 -13.42 -4.41
CA PHE A 388 -17.43 -14.36 -3.90
C PHE A 388 -16.24 -13.66 -3.25
N ASN A 389 -15.71 -12.60 -3.87
CA ASN A 389 -14.65 -11.80 -3.29
C ASN A 389 -15.10 -11.10 -1.99
N THR A 390 -16.36 -10.67 -1.93
CA THR A 390 -16.95 -10.04 -0.73
C THR A 390 -17.09 -11.04 0.43
N LEU A 391 -17.62 -12.23 0.14
CA LEU A 391 -17.74 -13.32 1.11
C LEU A 391 -16.38 -13.76 1.62
N ARG A 392 -15.41 -13.94 0.72
CA ARG A 392 -14.02 -14.29 1.05
C ARG A 392 -13.38 -13.25 1.98
N SER A 393 -13.49 -11.95 1.68
CA SER A 393 -12.95 -10.90 2.55
C SER A 393 -13.65 -10.82 3.90
N SER A 394 -14.96 -11.06 3.94
CA SER A 394 -15.73 -11.11 5.19
C SER A 394 -15.32 -12.30 6.05
N ALA A 395 -15.14 -13.47 5.43
CA ALA A 395 -14.65 -14.68 6.07
C ALA A 395 -13.22 -14.51 6.59
N PHE A 396 -12.33 -13.84 5.85
CA PHE A 396 -10.97 -13.53 6.30
C PHE A 396 -10.97 -12.81 7.67
N LEU A 397 -11.75 -11.73 7.81
CA LEU A 397 -11.80 -10.98 9.07
C LEU A 397 -12.44 -11.81 10.18
N ALA A 398 -13.49 -12.59 9.85
CA ALA A 398 -14.13 -13.48 10.80
C ALA A 398 -13.18 -14.58 11.31
N VAL A 399 -12.39 -15.20 10.42
CA VAL A 399 -11.33 -16.17 10.79
C VAL A 399 -10.29 -15.50 11.68
N PHE A 400 -9.85 -14.27 11.35
CA PHE A 400 -8.89 -13.54 12.18
C PHE A 400 -9.37 -13.35 13.63
N VAL A 401 -10.62 -12.89 13.79
CA VAL A 401 -11.22 -12.68 15.12
C VAL A 401 -11.44 -14.01 15.84
N ALA A 402 -11.98 -15.02 15.16
CA ALA A 402 -12.22 -16.35 15.71
C ALA A 402 -10.92 -17.01 16.20
N LEU A 403 -9.85 -16.99 15.40
CA LEU A 403 -8.54 -17.52 15.78
C LEU A 403 -7.93 -16.78 16.96
N TYR A 404 -8.07 -15.46 17.02
CA TYR A 404 -7.55 -14.67 18.13
C TYR A 404 -8.29 -14.99 19.44
N GLN A 405 -9.62 -15.07 19.41
CA GLN A 405 -10.42 -15.43 20.58
C GLN A 405 -10.18 -16.88 21.02
N THR A 406 -10.07 -17.81 20.07
CA THR A 406 -9.73 -19.21 20.36
C THR A 406 -8.40 -19.32 21.10
N GLN A 407 -7.36 -18.61 20.66
CA GLN A 407 -6.06 -18.60 21.34
C GLN A 407 -6.14 -18.05 22.77
N ILE A 408 -6.95 -17.00 23.00
CA ILE A 408 -7.19 -16.46 24.34
C ILE A 408 -7.91 -17.49 25.23
N CYS A 409 -8.94 -18.15 24.73
CA CYS A 409 -9.67 -19.18 25.47
C CYS A 409 -8.77 -20.38 25.77
N THR A 410 -7.97 -20.84 24.81
CA THR A 410 -7.00 -21.93 25.03
C THR A 410 -5.98 -21.57 26.10
N HIS A 411 -5.43 -20.35 26.06
CA HIS A 411 -4.50 -19.88 27.08
C HIS A 411 -5.13 -19.88 28.48
N ARG A 412 -6.37 -19.38 28.61
CA ARG A 412 -7.10 -19.34 29.89
C ARG A 412 -7.47 -20.74 30.40
N ASN A 413 -7.84 -21.65 29.51
CA ASN A 413 -8.11 -23.04 29.87
C ASN A 413 -6.82 -23.76 30.33
N LEU A 414 -5.67 -23.47 29.71
CA LEU A 414 -4.38 -23.98 30.15
C LEU A 414 -4.00 -23.47 31.55
N LEU A 415 -4.22 -22.17 31.83
CA LEU A 415 -4.00 -21.61 33.17
C LEU A 415 -4.92 -22.29 34.21
N ASN A 416 -6.20 -22.49 33.88
CA ASN A 416 -7.14 -23.20 34.75
C ASN A 416 -6.76 -24.67 34.98
N ALA A 417 -6.12 -25.31 34.00
CA ALA A 417 -5.60 -26.67 34.11
C ALA A 417 -4.28 -26.76 34.91
N GLY A 418 -3.79 -25.66 35.48
CA GLY A 418 -2.60 -25.62 36.33
C GLY A 418 -1.27 -25.43 35.60
N TRP A 419 -1.29 -25.09 34.31
CA TRP A 419 -0.05 -24.79 33.57
C TRP A 419 0.49 -23.40 33.95
N LYS A 420 1.74 -23.33 34.40
CA LYS A 420 2.43 -22.09 34.79
C LYS A 420 2.91 -21.26 33.59
N LEU A 421 2.01 -20.92 32.67
CA LEU A 421 2.36 -20.19 31.44
C LEU A 421 2.57 -18.67 31.66
N GLY A 422 2.08 -18.10 32.77
CA GLY A 422 2.17 -16.65 33.01
C GLY A 422 1.19 -15.87 32.11
N ASN A 423 0.46 -14.90 32.67
CA ASN A 423 -0.33 -13.97 31.85
C ASN A 423 0.50 -12.75 31.38
N SER A 424 1.45 -13.00 30.49
CA SER A 424 2.37 -11.96 30.00
C SER A 424 1.76 -11.10 28.89
N LYS A 425 2.04 -9.79 28.93
CA LYS A 425 1.63 -8.81 27.90
C LYS A 425 2.08 -9.16 26.47
N TYR A 426 3.18 -9.91 26.33
CA TYR A 426 3.73 -10.29 25.02
C TYR A 426 2.94 -11.41 24.35
N LEU A 427 2.18 -12.21 25.12
CA LEU A 427 1.33 -13.26 24.56
C LEU A 427 0.26 -12.69 23.63
N TYR A 428 -0.32 -11.54 23.97
CA TYR A 428 -1.32 -10.87 23.12
C TYR A 428 -0.76 -10.39 21.78
N TRP A 429 0.54 -10.05 21.74
CA TRP A 429 1.25 -9.75 20.49
C TRP A 429 1.44 -11.03 19.67
N LEU A 430 1.89 -12.12 20.31
CA LEU A 430 2.08 -13.41 19.66
C LEU A 430 0.76 -13.99 19.12
N PHE A 431 -0.32 -13.93 19.88
CA PHE A 431 -1.64 -14.37 19.44
C PHE A 431 -2.11 -13.60 18.21
N GLY A 432 -1.85 -12.29 18.18
CA GLY A 432 -2.16 -11.44 17.03
C GLY A 432 -1.30 -11.80 15.81
N LEU A 433 -0.04 -12.17 16.00
CA LEU A 433 0.85 -12.62 14.93
C LEU A 433 0.36 -13.95 14.33
N VAL A 434 0.11 -14.95 15.18
CA VAL A 434 -0.33 -16.29 14.76
C VAL A 434 -1.70 -16.23 14.08
N SER A 435 -2.65 -15.46 14.64
CA SER A 435 -3.97 -15.31 14.02
C SER A 435 -3.88 -14.59 12.68
N ALA A 436 -3.01 -13.58 12.55
CA ALA A 436 -2.85 -12.84 11.31
C ALA A 436 -2.20 -13.67 10.19
N VAL A 437 -1.14 -14.42 10.49
CA VAL A 437 -0.47 -15.31 9.51
C VAL A 437 -1.44 -16.35 8.97
N SER A 438 -2.24 -16.96 9.84
CA SER A 438 -3.23 -17.96 9.44
C SER A 438 -4.39 -17.35 8.66
N ALA A 439 -4.94 -16.22 9.12
CA ALA A 439 -6.08 -15.58 8.47
C ALA A 439 -5.72 -15.01 7.08
N ILE A 440 -4.56 -14.35 6.94
CA ILE A 440 -4.20 -13.66 5.69
C ILE A 440 -4.07 -14.61 4.49
N MET A 441 -3.83 -15.90 4.73
CA MET A 441 -3.84 -16.93 3.69
C MET A 441 -5.21 -17.13 3.04
N VAL A 442 -6.30 -16.86 3.76
CA VAL A 442 -7.68 -16.90 3.23
C VAL A 442 -7.92 -15.75 2.24
N GLU A 443 -7.30 -14.60 2.45
CA GLU A 443 -7.53 -13.39 1.65
C GLU A 443 -6.79 -13.42 0.30
N GLN A 444 -7.29 -12.69 -0.70
CA GLN A 444 -6.73 -12.62 -2.06
C GLN A 444 -5.40 -11.87 -2.07
N GLU A 445 -4.39 -12.40 -2.77
CA GLU A 445 -3.04 -11.82 -2.83
C GLU A 445 -3.01 -10.32 -3.19
N SER A 446 -3.87 -9.88 -4.12
CA SER A 446 -3.96 -8.45 -4.47
C SER A 446 -4.43 -7.56 -3.32
N ARG A 447 -5.27 -8.08 -2.42
CA ARG A 447 -5.83 -7.36 -1.26
C ARG A 447 -4.89 -7.38 -0.06
N ARG A 448 -4.07 -8.42 0.09
CA ARG A 448 -3.15 -8.58 1.24
C ARG A 448 -2.23 -7.38 1.39
N ALA A 449 -1.63 -6.92 0.29
CA ALA A 449 -0.78 -5.73 0.30
C ALA A 449 -1.55 -4.46 0.71
N GLU A 450 -2.76 -4.26 0.19
CA GLU A 450 -3.59 -3.11 0.54
C GLU A 450 -3.99 -3.11 2.02
N LEU A 451 -4.36 -4.28 2.57
CA LEU A 451 -4.66 -4.46 3.98
C LEU A 451 -3.43 -4.25 4.86
N ALA A 452 -2.27 -4.80 4.48
CA ALA A 452 -1.01 -4.56 5.17
C ALA A 452 -0.72 -3.06 5.25
N PHE A 453 -0.81 -2.37 4.12
CA PHE A 453 -0.58 -0.93 4.05
C PHE A 453 -1.66 -0.08 4.73
N TYR A 454 -2.86 -0.63 4.97
CA TYR A 454 -3.89 0.01 5.77
C TYR A 454 -3.61 -0.11 7.28
N VAL A 455 -3.13 -1.27 7.73
CA VAL A 455 -2.89 -1.56 9.16
C VAL A 455 -1.54 -1.02 9.65
N ILE A 456 -0.49 -1.06 8.82
CA ILE A 456 0.87 -0.63 9.18
C ILE A 456 0.93 0.81 9.74
N PRO A 457 0.29 1.85 9.14
CA PRO A 457 0.29 3.20 9.71
C PRO A 457 -0.25 3.25 11.13
N LYS A 458 -1.35 2.53 11.36
CA LYS A 458 -2.03 2.49 12.66
C LYS A 458 -1.18 1.77 13.70
N ALA A 459 -0.54 0.68 13.28
CA ALA A 459 0.42 -0.06 14.10
C ALA A 459 1.63 0.82 14.47
N ALA A 460 2.19 1.56 13.51
CA ALA A 460 3.33 2.43 13.69
C ALA A 460 3.00 3.63 14.60
N ASP A 461 1.84 4.29 14.40
CA ASP A 461 1.39 5.39 15.27
C ASP A 461 1.21 4.92 16.71
N SER A 462 0.55 3.77 16.90
CA SER A 462 0.38 3.17 18.21
C SER A 462 1.73 2.83 18.85
N LEU A 463 2.63 2.17 18.12
CA LEU A 463 3.96 1.83 18.60
C LEU A 463 4.75 3.09 19.00
N TYR A 464 4.74 4.13 18.17
CA TYR A 464 5.39 5.41 18.47
C TYR A 464 4.86 6.03 19.76
N ARG A 465 3.53 6.08 19.96
CA ARG A 465 2.92 6.59 21.20
C ARG A 465 3.30 5.76 22.42
N ILE A 466 3.40 4.43 22.29
CA ILE A 466 3.84 3.53 23.37
C ILE A 466 5.31 3.80 23.72
N LEU A 467 6.18 3.91 22.71
CA LEU A 467 7.61 4.21 22.88
C LEU A 467 7.85 5.59 23.48
N TYR A 468 7.06 6.58 23.07
CA TYR A 468 7.08 7.92 23.63
C TYR A 468 6.72 7.93 25.12
N ARG A 469 5.63 7.23 25.51
CA ARG A 469 5.24 7.09 26.93
C ARG A 469 6.29 6.35 27.77
N LYS A 470 7.07 5.46 27.16
CA LYS A 470 8.18 4.75 27.81
C LYS A 470 9.47 5.56 27.86
N ASN A 471 9.47 6.80 27.38
CA ASN A 471 10.67 7.65 27.23
C ASN A 471 11.78 7.04 26.36
N TRP A 472 11.45 6.09 25.48
CA TRP A 472 12.42 5.48 24.55
C TRP A 472 12.65 6.36 23.32
N VAL A 473 11.68 7.19 22.96
CA VAL A 473 11.75 8.10 21.82
C VAL A 473 11.42 9.51 22.30
N LYS A 474 12.31 10.46 22.04
CA LYS A 474 12.07 11.88 22.28
C LYS A 474 11.20 12.45 21.18
N GLY A 475 10.25 13.33 21.53
CA GLY A 475 9.39 13.99 20.57
C GLY A 475 10.19 14.93 19.68
N VAL A 476 10.19 14.69 18.37
CA VAL A 476 10.80 15.60 17.39
C VAL A 476 9.74 16.59 16.92
N ARG A 477 10.04 17.89 17.00
CA ARG A 477 9.13 18.93 16.51
C ARG A 477 8.95 18.79 15.00
N HIS A 478 7.70 18.76 14.52
CA HIS A 478 7.35 18.65 13.10
C HIS A 478 7.86 17.38 12.40
N TRP A 479 7.96 16.26 13.13
CA TRP A 479 8.36 14.97 12.54
C TRP A 479 7.49 14.59 11.33
N GLU A 480 6.20 14.95 11.35
CA GLU A 480 5.26 14.67 10.28
C GLU A 480 5.67 15.33 8.96
N VAL A 481 6.19 16.55 9.02
CA VAL A 481 6.68 17.29 7.83
C VAL A 481 7.99 16.71 7.34
N MET A 482 8.88 16.31 8.25
CA MET A 482 10.14 15.65 7.89
C MET A 482 9.90 14.31 7.19
N THR A 483 9.02 13.47 7.74
CA THR A 483 8.64 12.18 7.16
C THR A 483 7.95 12.35 5.80
N PHE A 484 7.04 13.32 5.68
CA PHE A 484 6.40 13.61 4.40
C PHE A 484 7.40 14.11 3.35
N SER A 485 8.30 15.01 3.71
CA SER A 485 9.33 15.54 2.80
C SER A 485 10.27 14.45 2.32
N PHE A 486 10.70 13.57 3.23
CA PHE A 486 11.49 12.38 2.87
C PHE A 486 10.71 11.44 1.94
N ALA A 487 9.44 11.17 2.24
CA ALA A 487 8.60 10.33 1.41
C ALA A 487 8.42 10.92 -0.01
N MET A 488 8.16 12.23 -0.10
CA MET A 488 7.99 12.91 -1.38
C MET A 488 9.27 12.99 -2.19
N SER A 489 10.44 13.13 -1.56
CA SER A 489 11.75 12.99 -2.21
C SER A 489 11.87 11.65 -2.95
N LEU A 490 11.56 10.54 -2.27
CA LEU A 490 11.61 9.21 -2.88
C LEU A 490 10.57 9.04 -3.99
N VAL A 491 9.32 9.41 -3.73
CA VAL A 491 8.22 9.28 -4.71
C VAL A 491 8.53 10.06 -5.98
N MET A 492 9.02 11.30 -5.84
CA MET A 492 9.32 12.17 -6.97
C MET A 492 10.57 11.76 -7.74
N SER A 493 11.60 11.25 -7.05
CA SER A 493 12.75 10.58 -7.69
C SER A 493 12.31 9.41 -8.58
N PHE A 494 11.38 8.58 -8.10
CA PHE A 494 10.82 7.50 -8.92
C PHE A 494 9.94 8.04 -10.04
N TYR A 495 9.11 9.05 -9.79
CA TYR A 495 8.23 9.64 -10.81
C TYR A 495 9.00 10.13 -12.05
N GLN A 496 10.17 10.73 -11.86
CA GLN A 496 10.96 11.31 -12.96
C GLN A 496 11.57 10.26 -13.91
N ARG A 497 12.10 9.15 -13.38
CA ARG A 497 12.86 8.16 -14.20
C ARG A 497 12.28 6.74 -14.18
N GLU A 498 11.49 6.36 -13.19
CA GLU A 498 10.99 5.00 -12.96
C GLU A 498 9.53 4.97 -12.47
N GLU A 499 8.61 5.69 -13.12
CA GLU A 499 7.20 5.76 -12.69
C GLU A 499 6.51 4.39 -12.61
N GLN A 500 7.00 3.38 -13.35
CA GLN A 500 6.49 2.00 -13.31
C GLN A 500 6.64 1.33 -11.94
N VAL A 501 7.52 1.85 -11.09
CA VAL A 501 7.76 1.40 -9.72
C VAL A 501 6.61 1.84 -8.79
N LEU A 502 6.00 2.98 -9.07
CA LEU A 502 4.91 3.53 -8.28
C LEU A 502 3.60 2.78 -8.57
N SER A 503 2.68 2.80 -7.61
CA SER A 503 1.33 2.25 -7.81
C SER A 503 0.60 3.04 -8.91
N PRO A 504 -0.18 2.38 -9.79
CA PRO A 504 -0.94 3.06 -10.85
C PRO A 504 -1.85 4.18 -10.33
N PHE A 505 -2.38 4.05 -9.11
CA PHE A 505 -3.16 5.09 -8.47
C PHE A 505 -2.33 6.34 -8.17
N VAL A 506 -1.14 6.16 -7.58
CA VAL A 506 -0.23 7.25 -7.20
C VAL A 506 0.26 7.96 -8.46
N THR A 507 0.69 7.22 -9.48
CA THR A 507 1.15 7.80 -10.75
C THR A 507 0.06 8.64 -11.42
N LYS A 508 -1.18 8.11 -11.48
CA LYS A 508 -2.33 8.87 -12.03
C LYS A 508 -2.66 10.11 -11.21
N MET A 509 -2.64 10.00 -9.88
CA MET A 509 -2.92 11.12 -8.98
C MET A 509 -1.88 12.23 -9.17
N ILE A 510 -0.59 11.89 -9.13
CA ILE A 510 0.51 12.83 -9.34
C ILE A 510 0.40 13.46 -10.73
N TYR A 511 0.16 12.67 -11.78
CA TYR A 511 -0.01 13.17 -13.14
C TYR A 511 -1.20 14.13 -13.28
N HIS A 512 -2.33 13.82 -12.63
CA HIS A 512 -3.52 14.69 -12.71
C HIS A 512 -3.32 16.00 -11.95
N ILE A 513 -2.65 15.93 -10.79
CA ILE A 513 -2.38 17.09 -9.94
C ILE A 513 -1.29 17.96 -10.57
N LEU A 514 -0.10 17.43 -10.85
CA LEU A 514 1.05 18.20 -11.33
C LEU A 514 1.00 18.49 -12.84
N GLY A 515 0.23 17.70 -13.59
CA GLY A 515 0.28 17.69 -15.05
C GLY A 515 1.54 16.98 -15.56
N LYS A 516 1.77 17.05 -16.87
CA LYS A 516 3.05 16.64 -17.46
C LYS A 516 4.12 17.68 -17.05
N ASN A 517 5.25 17.20 -16.56
CA ASN A 517 6.42 18.01 -16.20
C ASN A 517 7.22 18.41 -17.45
#